data_AF-A0A537N5S1-F1
#
_entry.id   AF-A0A537N5S1-F1
#
_cell.length_a   1.000
_cell.length_b   1.000
_cell.length_c   1.000
_cell.angle_alpha   90.00
_cell.angle_beta   90.00
_cell.angle_gamma   90.00
#
_symmetry.space_group_name_H-M   'P 1'
#
loop_
_entity.id
_entity.type
_entity.pdbx_description
1 polymer ?
#
loop_
_entity_poly.entity_id
_entity_poly.type
_entity_poly.pdbx_seq_one_letter_code
_entity_poly.pdbx_strand_id
1 'polypeptide(L)'
;MVYVSRRIFGAGALATGLAIGIKPAFAQGEPRRGGTIVATWGGGEPQACYVPSGGGSSPTFSSSKLFERLGNRKTSGEFEGELAESWTPADDFKSYTVKLRQGVKFHDGKPMTADDVVYSIDEIWKKYAAAAAMTDYAGIEAPDAGTVVIKFAKPVPEFFFSSLLCGAVNYIVPKHVYAGSDPVTNPANNAPIATGPWKFKDWVRGSHFEYVRNEDYWRKGFPYMDRLIIRYVRDPAGRAAALEAGEIQIGVFNPVAPPDIKRLTGTGKFVATSKGYEESVWSTSMECNCRNPLFAKREVRQAMFHAVDRALIAKTVYYGYARPGTSPIFSLNKEFHTPDTYSTQFDPKKAAALLDAAGHKRNGKTPRFTVNLLAAGWFAENGKIGAIVKQGLEDVGVAANLTVPDRPTSIKRIYTDYDFDIAISNQANPSEPV
;
A
#
# COMPACT_ATOMS: atom_id res chain seq x y z
N MET A 1 1.39 -76.01 -51.40
CA MET A 1 0.12 -76.64 -50.96
C MET A 1 -0.50 -75.71 -49.93
N VAL A 2 -1.68 -75.18 -50.26
CA VAL A 2 -2.73 -74.52 -49.46
C VAL A 2 -2.44 -74.21 -47.96
N TYR A 3 -2.52 -72.94 -47.54
CA TYR A 3 -3.67 -72.37 -46.80
C TYR A 3 -3.40 -70.97 -46.22
N VAL A 4 -4.42 -70.12 -46.35
CA VAL A 4 -4.64 -68.81 -45.72
C VAL A 4 -5.17 -69.02 -44.29
N SER A 5 -4.75 -68.22 -43.30
CA SER A 5 -5.64 -67.64 -42.24
C SER A 5 -4.90 -67.00 -41.04
N ARG A 6 -5.07 -65.67 -40.92
CA ARG A 6 -5.38 -64.81 -39.75
C ARG A 6 -4.61 -64.86 -38.40
N ARG A 7 -4.25 -63.64 -37.98
CA ARG A 7 -4.09 -63.05 -36.61
C ARG A 7 -2.78 -63.40 -35.88
N ILE A 8 -2.07 -62.54 -35.15
CA ILE A 8 -2.22 -61.13 -34.70
C ILE A 8 -0.85 -60.72 -34.04
N PHE A 9 -0.61 -59.40 -33.94
CA PHE A 9 0.36 -58.66 -33.07
C PHE A 9 1.87 -58.65 -33.41
N GLY A 10 2.42 -57.46 -33.68
CA GLY A 10 3.87 -57.22 -33.61
C GLY A 10 4.36 -55.87 -34.13
N ALA A 11 4.42 -54.88 -33.21
CA ALA A 11 5.31 -53.70 -33.18
C ALA A 11 5.43 -52.79 -34.42
N GLY A 12 4.65 -51.69 -34.44
CA GLY A 12 5.02 -50.44 -35.11
C GLY A 12 5.74 -49.53 -34.12
N ALA A 13 6.94 -49.08 -34.49
CA ALA A 13 7.78 -48.22 -33.66
C ALA A 13 7.14 -46.83 -33.46
N LEU A 14 6.89 -46.47 -32.20
CA LEU A 14 6.52 -45.11 -31.79
C LEU A 14 7.79 -44.28 -31.62
N ALA A 15 8.01 -43.31 -32.52
CA ALA A 15 8.86 -42.16 -32.26
C ALA A 15 8.05 -41.13 -31.46
N THR A 16 8.24 -41.10 -30.14
CA THR A 16 7.74 -40.05 -29.26
C THR A 16 8.51 -38.76 -29.48
N GLY A 17 7.98 -37.87 -30.32
CA GLY A 17 8.38 -36.47 -30.34
C GLY A 17 7.86 -35.76 -29.09
N LEU A 18 8.77 -35.30 -28.23
CA LEU A 18 8.46 -34.37 -27.15
C LEU A 18 7.87 -33.08 -27.77
N ALA A 19 6.55 -32.95 -27.75
CA ALA A 19 5.90 -31.65 -27.91
C ALA A 19 6.14 -30.85 -26.62
N ILE A 20 7.20 -30.04 -26.62
CA ILE A 20 7.38 -28.98 -25.63
C ILE A 20 6.17 -28.05 -25.79
N GLY A 21 5.24 -28.13 -24.84
CA GLY A 21 4.08 -27.25 -24.77
C GLY A 21 4.53 -25.81 -24.54
N ILE A 22 4.76 -25.08 -25.61
CA ILE A 22 4.87 -23.62 -25.59
C ILE A 22 3.49 -23.12 -25.19
N LYS A 23 3.35 -22.69 -23.93
CA LYS A 23 2.18 -21.91 -23.51
C LYS A 23 2.06 -20.72 -24.46
N PRO A 24 0.88 -20.41 -25.03
CA PRO A 24 0.74 -19.27 -25.91
C PRO A 24 1.14 -18.03 -25.12
N ALA A 25 2.22 -17.39 -25.56
CA ALA A 25 2.47 -16.01 -25.19
C ALA A 25 1.21 -15.25 -25.62
N PHE A 26 0.58 -14.53 -24.68
CA PHE A 26 -0.45 -13.57 -25.05
C PHE A 26 0.19 -12.65 -26.08
N ALA A 27 -0.23 -12.76 -27.34
CA ALA A 27 0.18 -11.83 -28.37
C ALA A 27 -0.23 -10.45 -27.87
N GLN A 28 0.76 -9.61 -27.54
CA GLN A 28 0.52 -8.21 -27.21
C GLN A 28 0.06 -7.55 -28.51
N GLY A 29 -1.24 -7.54 -28.75
CA GLY A 29 -1.84 -6.70 -29.78
C GLY A 29 -1.47 -5.24 -29.51
N GLU A 30 -1.45 -4.43 -30.57
CA GLU A 30 -1.20 -3.00 -30.42
C GLU A 30 -2.16 -2.37 -29.39
N PRO A 31 -1.67 -1.45 -28.53
CA PRO A 31 -2.51 -0.78 -27.55
C PRO A 31 -3.73 -0.13 -28.21
N ARG A 32 -4.94 -0.52 -27.78
CA ARG A 32 -6.19 0.04 -28.30
C ARG A 32 -6.57 1.28 -27.52
N ARG A 33 -6.91 2.36 -28.23
CA ARG A 33 -7.45 3.59 -27.66
C ARG A 33 -8.98 3.50 -27.56
N GLY A 34 -9.51 3.99 -26.45
CA GLY A 34 -10.95 4.06 -26.19
C GLY A 34 -11.46 2.89 -25.35
N GLY A 35 -12.72 2.97 -24.95
CA GLY A 35 -13.39 1.99 -24.10
C GLY A 35 -13.46 2.39 -22.63
N THR A 36 -14.14 1.56 -21.86
CA THR A 36 -14.33 1.74 -20.41
C THR A 36 -13.62 0.63 -19.67
N ILE A 37 -12.88 1.00 -18.63
CA ILE A 37 -12.32 0.03 -17.70
C ILE A 37 -13.01 0.15 -16.35
N VAL A 38 -13.53 -0.97 -15.85
CA VAL A 38 -14.15 -1.09 -14.53
C VAL A 38 -13.17 -1.80 -13.62
N ALA A 39 -12.76 -1.11 -12.57
CA ALA A 39 -11.86 -1.59 -11.54
C ALA A 39 -12.56 -1.71 -10.19
N THR A 40 -12.00 -2.52 -9.31
CA THR A 40 -12.38 -2.59 -7.90
C THR A 40 -11.15 -2.78 -7.04
N TRP A 41 -11.32 -2.65 -5.73
CA TRP A 41 -10.25 -2.88 -4.78
C TRP A 41 -10.77 -3.50 -3.49
N GLY A 42 -9.87 -4.08 -2.69
CA GLY A 42 -10.25 -4.72 -1.42
C GLY A 42 -10.61 -3.75 -0.29
N GLY A 43 -10.35 -2.46 -0.46
CA GLY A 43 -10.69 -1.42 0.51
C GLY A 43 -12.14 -0.92 0.41
N GLY A 44 -12.51 -0.06 1.35
CA GLY A 44 -13.85 0.55 1.40
C GLY A 44 -13.99 1.79 0.50
N GLU A 45 -15.22 2.25 0.30
CA GLU A 45 -15.46 3.57 -0.28
C GLU A 45 -14.85 4.68 0.60
N PRO A 46 -14.22 5.73 0.02
CA PRO A 46 -13.65 6.80 0.82
C PRO A 46 -14.69 7.79 1.36
N GLN A 47 -14.35 8.44 2.46
CA GLN A 47 -15.14 9.53 3.04
C GLN A 47 -15.20 10.78 2.13
N ALA A 48 -14.07 11.11 1.49
CA ALA A 48 -13.93 12.16 0.49
C ALA A 48 -12.92 11.72 -0.57
N CYS A 49 -12.99 12.27 -1.78
CA CYS A 49 -12.08 11.87 -2.85
C CYS A 49 -10.64 12.23 -2.49
N TYR A 50 -10.43 13.47 -2.04
CA TYR A 50 -9.14 13.98 -1.57
C TYR A 50 -9.26 14.39 -0.10
N VAL A 51 -8.24 14.07 0.69
CA VAL A 51 -8.14 14.45 2.10
C VAL A 51 -6.74 15.01 2.32
N PRO A 52 -6.56 16.35 2.35
CA PRO A 52 -5.24 16.98 2.44
C PRO A 52 -4.44 16.54 3.68
N SER A 53 -5.13 16.26 4.79
CA SER A 53 -4.51 15.81 6.04
C SER A 53 -4.11 14.33 6.06
N GLY A 54 -4.36 13.58 4.98
CA GLY A 54 -4.18 12.14 4.94
C GLY A 54 -5.40 11.39 5.50
N GLY A 55 -6.12 10.69 4.62
CA GLY A 55 -7.36 9.98 4.97
C GLY A 55 -7.26 8.45 4.87
N GLY A 56 -6.03 7.91 4.81
CA GLY A 56 -5.75 6.50 4.55
C GLY A 56 -5.82 6.12 3.07
N SER A 57 -5.80 4.81 2.79
CA SER A 57 -5.67 4.32 1.40
C SER A 57 -6.90 4.60 0.53
N SER A 58 -8.10 4.74 1.10
CA SER A 58 -9.34 4.88 0.29
C SER A 58 -9.39 6.19 -0.48
N PRO A 59 -9.15 7.35 0.15
CA PRO A 59 -9.03 8.60 -0.59
C PRO A 59 -7.88 8.54 -1.59
N THR A 60 -6.69 8.09 -1.20
CA THR A 60 -5.53 8.00 -2.09
C THR A 60 -5.79 7.15 -3.34
N PHE A 61 -6.51 6.03 -3.21
CA PHE A 61 -6.85 5.18 -4.33
C PHE A 61 -7.71 5.93 -5.38
N SER A 62 -8.60 6.79 -4.90
CA SER A 62 -9.51 7.59 -5.73
C SER A 62 -8.85 8.87 -6.26
N SER A 63 -8.11 9.61 -5.42
CA SER A 63 -7.46 10.87 -5.77
C SER A 63 -6.26 10.69 -6.71
N SER A 64 -5.49 9.60 -6.58
CA SER A 64 -4.25 9.39 -7.35
C SER A 64 -4.42 9.27 -8.87
N LYS A 65 -5.65 9.25 -9.37
CA LYS A 65 -5.95 9.29 -10.82
C LYS A 65 -6.17 10.71 -11.33
N LEU A 66 -6.55 11.60 -10.41
CA LEU A 66 -6.92 13.00 -10.66
C LEU A 66 -5.74 13.91 -10.37
N PHE A 67 -5.06 13.71 -9.25
CA PHE A 67 -3.95 14.53 -8.78
C PHE A 67 -2.60 13.95 -9.14
N GLU A 68 -1.63 14.83 -9.35
CA GLU A 68 -0.22 14.52 -9.59
C GLU A 68 0.66 15.21 -8.54
N ARG A 69 1.88 14.70 -8.39
CA ARG A 69 2.89 15.21 -7.46
C ARG A 69 4.02 15.87 -8.27
N LEU A 70 4.98 16.48 -7.59
CA LEU A 70 6.16 17.02 -8.27
C LEU A 70 7.08 15.90 -8.79
N GLY A 71 7.26 14.85 -8.00
CA GLY A 71 8.05 13.68 -8.35
C GLY A 71 7.23 12.40 -8.34
N ASN A 72 7.78 11.37 -8.97
CA ASN A 72 7.31 10.01 -8.91
C ASN A 72 8.46 9.06 -8.51
N ARG A 73 8.12 7.94 -7.89
CA ARG A 73 9.07 6.86 -7.61
C ARG A 73 8.74 5.68 -8.51
N LYS A 74 9.70 5.27 -9.33
CA LYS A 74 9.56 4.09 -10.21
C LYS A 74 9.51 2.83 -9.36
N THR A 75 8.96 1.77 -9.94
CA THR A 75 9.01 0.40 -9.36
C THR A 75 10.44 -0.12 -9.17
N SER A 76 11.44 0.47 -9.83
CA SER A 76 12.86 0.18 -9.60
C SER A 76 13.43 0.80 -8.32
N GLY A 77 12.70 1.71 -7.67
CA GLY A 77 13.14 2.50 -6.51
C GLY A 77 13.66 3.89 -6.87
N GLU A 78 13.98 4.15 -8.14
CA GLU A 78 14.50 5.44 -8.63
C GLU A 78 13.44 6.55 -8.60
N PHE A 79 13.88 7.76 -8.27
CA PHE A 79 13.05 8.96 -8.39
C PHE A 79 13.07 9.52 -9.81
N GLU A 80 11.93 10.02 -10.27
CA GLU A 80 11.77 10.70 -11.56
C GLU A 80 10.81 11.89 -11.43
N GLY A 81 10.88 12.82 -12.38
CA GLY A 81 9.98 13.96 -12.43
C GLY A 81 8.56 13.59 -12.90
N GLU A 82 7.54 14.15 -12.23
CA GLU A 82 6.15 14.14 -12.67
C GLU A 82 5.75 15.54 -13.13
N LEU A 83 5.28 16.40 -12.21
CA LEU A 83 5.04 17.83 -12.49
C LEU A 83 6.33 18.67 -12.46
N ALA A 84 7.40 18.17 -11.85
CA ALA A 84 8.74 18.72 -12.00
C ALA A 84 9.47 18.07 -13.19
N GLU A 85 10.27 18.85 -13.92
CA GLU A 85 11.21 18.34 -14.92
C GLU A 85 12.52 17.89 -14.27
N SER A 86 12.97 18.63 -13.26
CA SER A 86 14.21 18.35 -12.52
C SER A 86 14.22 19.08 -11.18
N TRP A 87 15.04 18.61 -10.25
CA TRP A 87 15.43 19.35 -9.06
C TRP A 87 16.94 19.28 -8.87
N THR A 88 17.54 20.33 -8.30
CA THR A 88 18.99 20.42 -8.10
C THR A 88 19.28 20.95 -6.70
N PRO A 89 20.08 20.23 -5.88
CA PRO A 89 20.50 20.72 -4.57
C PRO A 89 21.49 21.89 -4.71
N ALA A 90 21.45 22.82 -3.76
CA ALA A 90 22.59 23.69 -3.48
C ALA A 90 23.73 22.89 -2.83
N ASP A 91 24.97 23.40 -2.90
CA ASP A 91 26.17 22.72 -2.39
C ASP A 91 26.08 22.35 -0.89
N ASP A 92 25.32 23.10 -0.11
CA ASP A 92 25.11 22.87 1.33
C ASP A 92 23.87 22.03 1.66
N PHE A 93 23.12 21.59 0.63
CA PHE A 93 21.85 20.87 0.74
C PHE A 93 20.76 21.58 1.56
N LYS A 94 20.87 22.90 1.77
CA LYS A 94 19.86 23.72 2.46
C LYS A 94 18.84 24.34 1.52
N SER A 95 18.99 24.16 0.22
CA SER A 95 17.95 24.52 -0.73
C SER A 95 17.98 23.64 -1.96
N TYR A 96 16.82 23.55 -2.61
CA TYR A 96 16.63 22.80 -3.85
C TYR A 96 15.86 23.65 -4.83
N THR A 97 16.44 23.83 -6.03
CA THR A 97 15.77 24.49 -7.15
C THR A 97 15.02 23.44 -7.95
N VAL A 98 13.70 23.56 -8.04
CA VAL A 98 12.82 22.68 -8.80
C VAL A 98 12.32 23.39 -10.04
N LYS A 99 12.59 22.81 -11.21
CA LYS A 99 12.04 23.29 -12.49
C LYS A 99 10.72 22.58 -12.78
N LEU A 100 9.68 23.34 -13.04
CA LEU A 100 8.33 22.86 -13.28
C LEU A 100 8.11 22.57 -14.77
N ARG A 101 7.32 21.53 -15.02
CA ARG A 101 6.91 21.15 -16.37
C ARG A 101 6.06 22.23 -17.01
N GLN A 102 6.43 22.59 -18.23
CA GLN A 102 5.72 23.59 -19.00
C GLN A 102 4.44 23.03 -19.67
N GLY A 103 3.43 23.89 -19.82
CA GLY A 103 2.19 23.56 -20.53
C GLY A 103 1.23 22.65 -19.77
N VAL A 104 1.46 22.41 -18.48
CA VAL A 104 0.51 21.70 -17.62
C VAL A 104 -0.70 22.58 -17.35
N LYS A 105 -1.89 22.00 -17.46
CA LYS A 105 -3.16 22.65 -17.15
C LYS A 105 -3.92 21.84 -16.11
N PHE A 106 -4.65 22.54 -15.26
CA PHE A 106 -5.70 21.95 -14.45
C PHE A 106 -6.88 21.50 -15.32
N HIS A 107 -7.73 20.65 -14.77
CA HIS A 107 -8.91 20.09 -15.46
C HIS A 107 -9.93 21.14 -15.91
N ASP A 108 -9.86 22.36 -15.34
CA ASP A 108 -10.67 23.53 -15.72
C ASP A 108 -10.01 24.39 -16.83
N GLY A 109 -8.86 23.97 -17.36
CA GLY A 109 -8.14 24.60 -18.44
C GLY A 109 -7.16 25.69 -18.02
N LYS A 110 -7.11 26.09 -16.74
CA LYS A 110 -6.15 27.08 -16.26
C LYS A 110 -4.73 26.48 -16.19
N PRO A 111 -3.68 27.27 -16.49
CA PRO A 111 -2.31 26.78 -16.38
C PRO A 111 -1.94 26.51 -14.92
N MET A 112 -1.16 25.46 -14.68
CA MET A 112 -0.45 25.27 -13.42
C MET A 112 0.80 26.16 -13.41
N THR A 113 1.05 26.87 -12.32
CA THR A 113 2.21 27.75 -12.17
C THR A 113 2.93 27.51 -10.84
N ALA A 114 4.09 28.15 -10.66
CA ALA A 114 4.82 28.15 -9.40
C ALA A 114 3.98 28.59 -8.19
N ASP A 115 2.98 29.46 -8.37
CA ASP A 115 2.08 29.89 -7.30
C ASP A 115 1.25 28.73 -6.72
N ASP A 116 0.83 27.77 -7.55
CA ASP A 116 0.08 26.60 -7.10
C ASP A 116 0.98 25.67 -6.28
N VAL A 117 2.25 25.58 -6.65
CA VAL A 117 3.26 24.81 -5.90
C VAL A 117 3.56 25.46 -4.56
N VAL A 118 3.83 26.77 -4.54
CA VAL A 118 4.03 27.54 -3.30
C VAL A 118 2.83 27.36 -2.37
N TYR A 119 1.61 27.55 -2.88
CA TYR A 119 0.39 27.36 -2.10
C TYR A 119 0.29 25.93 -1.53
N SER A 120 0.49 24.92 -2.37
CA SER A 120 0.37 23.51 -1.95
C SER A 120 1.38 23.17 -0.84
N ILE A 121 2.61 23.66 -0.94
CA ILE A 121 3.64 23.38 0.07
C ILE A 121 3.37 24.14 1.38
N ASP A 122 3.15 25.45 1.32
CA ASP A 122 3.00 26.28 2.53
C ASP A 122 1.69 26.03 3.27
N GLU A 123 0.58 25.82 2.54
CA GLU A 123 -0.74 25.70 3.16
C GLU A 123 -1.15 24.27 3.46
N ILE A 124 -0.54 23.27 2.81
CA ILE A 124 -0.91 21.86 2.95
C ILE A 124 0.27 21.02 3.42
N TRP A 125 1.34 20.90 2.62
CA TRP A 125 2.41 19.93 2.93
C TRP A 125 3.08 20.26 4.27
N LYS A 126 3.34 21.55 4.54
CA LYS A 126 3.89 22.02 5.82
C LYS A 126 3.10 21.55 7.04
N LYS A 127 1.79 21.38 6.90
CA LYS A 127 0.89 21.00 8.00
C LYS A 127 0.70 19.49 8.10
N TYR A 128 0.78 18.77 6.99
CA TYR A 128 0.27 17.39 6.91
C TYR A 128 1.20 16.37 6.26
N ALA A 129 2.24 16.78 5.54
CA ALA A 129 3.17 15.84 4.92
C ALA A 129 4.02 15.15 6.01
N ALA A 130 3.87 13.84 6.13
CA ALA A 130 4.71 13.00 6.97
C ALA A 130 6.00 12.65 6.22
N ALA A 131 6.91 13.63 6.10
CA ALA A 131 8.19 13.48 5.41
C ALA A 131 9.32 14.11 6.22
N ALA A 132 10.46 13.42 6.34
CA ALA A 132 11.60 13.84 7.16
C ALA A 132 12.09 15.25 6.79
N ALA A 133 12.14 15.55 5.49
CA ALA A 133 12.55 16.85 4.95
C ALA A 133 11.71 18.03 5.48
N MET A 134 10.42 17.82 5.80
CA MET A 134 9.55 18.90 6.28
C MET A 134 9.89 19.36 7.70
N THR A 135 10.64 18.56 8.47
CA THR A 135 11.08 18.92 9.83
C THR A 135 11.91 20.19 9.85
N ASP A 136 12.76 20.37 8.84
CA ASP A 136 13.65 21.53 8.72
C ASP A 136 13.17 22.52 7.65
N TYR A 137 11.92 22.44 7.18
CA TYR A 137 11.38 23.35 6.16
C TYR A 137 11.43 24.81 6.62
N ALA A 138 12.08 25.66 5.82
CA ALA A 138 12.30 27.08 6.13
C ALA A 138 11.58 28.04 5.17
N GLY A 139 10.96 27.53 4.10
CA GLY A 139 10.16 28.31 3.17
C GLY A 139 10.34 27.90 1.72
N ILE A 140 9.57 28.55 0.85
CA ILE A 140 9.61 28.36 -0.60
C ILE A 140 9.51 29.72 -1.29
N GLU A 141 10.25 29.88 -2.37
CA GLU A 141 10.19 31.06 -3.24
C GLU A 141 9.93 30.66 -4.68
N ALA A 142 9.23 31.50 -5.43
CA ALA A 142 8.99 31.34 -6.87
C ALA A 142 9.66 32.50 -7.61
N PRO A 143 10.94 32.40 -8.01
CA PRO A 143 11.62 33.48 -8.73
C PRO A 143 11.00 33.76 -10.10
N ASP A 144 10.32 32.77 -10.68
CA ASP A 144 9.55 32.89 -11.92
C ASP A 144 8.40 31.87 -11.94
N ALA A 145 7.56 31.90 -12.98
CA ALA A 145 6.36 31.06 -13.08
C ALA A 145 6.65 29.55 -13.25
N GLY A 146 7.86 29.17 -13.65
CA GLY A 146 8.28 27.80 -13.95
C GLY A 146 9.32 27.25 -12.98
N THR A 147 9.68 27.98 -11.93
CA THR A 147 10.74 27.60 -11.00
C THR A 147 10.30 27.85 -9.56
N VAL A 148 10.57 26.90 -8.67
CA VAL A 148 10.48 27.12 -7.22
C VAL A 148 11.79 26.76 -6.54
N VAL A 149 12.11 27.45 -5.45
CA VAL A 149 13.28 27.19 -4.60
C VAL A 149 12.78 26.86 -3.20
N ILE A 150 12.92 25.62 -2.79
CA ILE A 150 12.53 25.14 -1.45
C ILE A 150 13.76 25.25 -0.54
N LYS A 151 13.59 25.83 0.66
CA LYS A 151 14.66 26.12 1.60
C LYS A 151 14.49 25.35 2.90
N PHE A 152 15.61 25.01 3.53
CA PHE A 152 15.69 24.25 4.77
C PHE A 152 16.63 24.91 5.78
N ALA A 153 16.32 24.80 7.06
CA ALA A 153 17.14 25.34 8.15
C ALA A 153 18.43 24.52 8.35
N LYS A 154 18.37 23.21 8.06
CA LYS A 154 19.50 22.28 8.10
C LYS A 154 19.64 21.58 6.74
N PRO A 155 20.84 21.05 6.43
CA PRO A 155 21.04 20.24 5.22
C PRO A 155 20.06 19.06 5.18
N VAL A 156 19.31 18.95 4.09
CA VAL A 156 18.42 17.81 3.82
C VAL A 156 19.06 16.96 2.73
N PRO A 157 19.46 15.70 3.00
CA PRO A 157 20.01 14.83 1.96
C PRO A 157 19.04 14.61 0.79
N GLU A 158 19.58 14.48 -0.42
CA GLU A 158 18.80 14.44 -1.67
C GLU A 158 17.73 13.35 -1.70
N PHE A 159 17.98 12.22 -1.05
CA PHE A 159 17.00 11.15 -0.92
C PHE A 159 15.71 11.64 -0.24
N PHE A 160 15.81 12.31 0.91
CA PHE A 160 14.65 12.76 1.68
C PHE A 160 13.91 13.88 0.96
N PHE A 161 14.63 14.75 0.25
CA PHE A 161 14.00 15.76 -0.60
C PHE A 161 13.22 15.12 -1.76
N SER A 162 13.83 14.17 -2.48
CA SER A 162 13.18 13.47 -3.60
C SER A 162 11.97 12.67 -3.14
N SER A 163 12.06 12.04 -1.96
CA SER A 163 10.98 11.32 -1.29
C SER A 163 9.80 12.24 -0.94
N LEU A 164 10.08 13.45 -0.41
CA LEU A 164 9.06 14.48 -0.18
C LEU A 164 8.27 14.81 -1.45
N LEU A 165 8.95 15.01 -2.58
CA LEU A 165 8.29 15.31 -3.86
C LEU A 165 7.40 14.18 -4.36
N CYS A 166 7.65 12.95 -3.91
CA CYS A 166 6.93 11.73 -4.28
C CYS A 166 5.88 11.30 -3.25
N GLY A 167 5.68 12.04 -2.16
CA GLY A 167 4.77 11.64 -1.08
C GLY A 167 3.35 11.35 -1.59
N ALA A 168 2.74 10.24 -1.15
CA ALA A 168 1.49 9.71 -1.72
C ALA A 168 0.28 10.66 -1.67
N VAL A 169 0.32 11.67 -0.79
CA VAL A 169 -0.70 12.72 -0.64
C VAL A 169 -0.14 14.13 -0.84
N ASN A 170 1.13 14.24 -1.23
CA ASN A 170 1.82 15.51 -1.49
C ASN A 170 1.50 15.97 -2.92
N TYR A 171 0.22 16.25 -3.17
CA TYR A 171 -0.25 16.71 -4.47
C TYR A 171 -0.08 18.21 -4.64
N ILE A 172 0.00 18.64 -5.90
CA ILE A 172 -0.17 20.04 -6.28
C ILE A 172 -1.66 20.30 -6.51
N VAL A 173 -2.21 21.29 -5.81
CA VAL A 173 -3.61 21.69 -5.90
C VAL A 173 -3.75 23.08 -6.53
N PRO A 174 -4.86 23.38 -7.22
CA PRO A 174 -5.07 24.69 -7.82
C PRO A 174 -5.31 25.75 -6.75
N LYS A 175 -4.39 26.71 -6.61
CA LYS A 175 -4.50 27.82 -5.65
C LYS A 175 -5.82 28.56 -5.81
N HIS A 176 -6.28 28.78 -7.04
CA HIS A 176 -7.53 29.50 -7.31
C HIS A 176 -8.81 28.78 -6.85
N VAL A 177 -8.75 27.49 -6.49
CA VAL A 177 -9.88 26.73 -5.95
C VAL A 177 -9.83 26.67 -4.42
N TYR A 178 -8.63 26.62 -3.84
CA TYR A 178 -8.44 26.36 -2.41
C TYR A 178 -8.15 27.63 -1.60
N ALA A 179 -7.53 28.65 -2.20
CA ALA A 179 -7.18 29.89 -1.50
C ALA A 179 -8.42 30.59 -0.91
N GLY A 180 -8.29 31.09 0.32
CA GLY A 180 -9.38 31.75 1.05
C GLY A 180 -10.34 30.78 1.75
N SER A 181 -10.06 29.48 1.76
CA SER A 181 -10.83 28.47 2.49
C SER A 181 -9.89 27.53 3.26
N ASP A 182 -10.43 26.76 4.20
CA ASP A 182 -9.70 25.66 4.82
C ASP A 182 -9.56 24.50 3.82
N PRO A 183 -8.33 24.10 3.44
CA PRO A 183 -8.13 23.01 2.48
C PRO A 183 -8.78 21.70 2.92
N VAL A 184 -8.83 21.41 4.23
CA VAL A 184 -9.34 20.14 4.76
C VAL A 184 -10.85 20.01 4.54
N THR A 185 -11.58 21.11 4.66
CA THR A 185 -13.04 21.15 4.55
C THR A 185 -13.54 21.67 3.20
N ASN A 186 -12.63 22.01 2.27
CA ASN A 186 -12.99 22.55 0.96
C ASN A 186 -13.90 21.56 0.17
N PRO A 187 -15.08 22.01 -0.31
CA PRO A 187 -16.00 21.17 -1.08
C PRO A 187 -15.39 20.49 -2.32
N ALA A 188 -14.37 21.12 -2.94
CA ALA A 188 -13.64 20.56 -4.08
C ALA A 188 -13.00 19.20 -3.76
N ASN A 189 -12.81 18.85 -2.48
CA ASN A 189 -12.31 17.54 -2.05
C ASN A 189 -13.20 16.36 -2.49
N ASN A 190 -14.46 16.58 -2.85
CA ASN A 190 -15.36 15.53 -3.36
C ASN A 190 -15.51 15.52 -4.90
N ALA A 191 -15.20 16.64 -5.56
CA ALA A 191 -15.27 16.80 -7.01
C ALA A 191 -14.06 17.62 -7.49
N PRO A 192 -12.85 17.07 -7.38
CA PRO A 192 -11.63 17.87 -7.46
C PRO A 192 -11.29 18.27 -8.90
N ILE A 193 -10.73 19.47 -9.00
CA ILE A 193 -9.99 19.96 -10.16
C ILE A 193 -8.50 19.72 -9.87
N ALA A 194 -7.81 19.03 -10.77
CA ALA A 194 -6.40 18.66 -10.62
C ALA A 194 -5.71 18.64 -12.00
N THR A 195 -4.50 18.08 -12.13
CA THR A 195 -3.71 18.11 -13.39
C THR A 195 -3.65 16.77 -14.12
N GLY A 196 -4.06 15.69 -13.46
CA GLY A 196 -3.79 14.32 -13.87
C GLY A 196 -4.54 13.83 -15.11
N PRO A 197 -4.27 12.58 -15.52
CA PRO A 197 -4.77 11.97 -16.75
C PRO A 197 -6.28 11.73 -16.77
N TRP A 198 -6.90 11.71 -15.59
CA TRP A 198 -8.34 11.52 -15.43
C TRP A 198 -8.96 12.77 -14.81
N LYS A 199 -10.19 13.10 -15.22
CA LYS A 199 -11.03 14.13 -14.62
C LYS A 199 -12.17 13.47 -13.86
N PHE A 200 -12.63 14.14 -12.81
CA PHE A 200 -13.84 13.74 -12.09
C PHE A 200 -15.04 13.81 -13.04
N LYS A 201 -15.93 12.80 -12.97
CA LYS A 201 -17.22 12.85 -13.64
C LYS A 201 -18.39 12.74 -12.67
N ASP A 202 -18.44 11.66 -11.90
CA ASP A 202 -19.54 11.43 -10.96
C ASP A 202 -19.09 10.53 -9.80
N TRP A 203 -19.78 10.62 -8.67
CA TRP A 203 -19.60 9.72 -7.54
C TRP A 203 -20.95 9.37 -6.92
N VAL A 204 -21.43 8.17 -7.27
CA VAL A 204 -22.63 7.58 -6.68
C VAL A 204 -22.24 6.84 -5.42
N ARG A 205 -22.58 7.42 -4.26
CA ARG A 205 -22.25 6.87 -2.94
C ARG A 205 -22.77 5.44 -2.77
N GLY A 206 -21.93 4.56 -2.22
CA GLY A 206 -22.21 3.13 -2.07
C GLY A 206 -22.17 2.32 -3.36
N SER A 207 -21.82 2.93 -4.51
CA SER A 207 -21.83 2.27 -5.81
C SER A 207 -20.48 2.40 -6.53
N HIS A 208 -20.15 3.59 -7.01
CA HIS A 208 -18.97 3.78 -7.85
C HIS A 208 -18.47 5.23 -7.90
N PHE A 209 -17.19 5.37 -8.22
CA PHE A 209 -16.56 6.63 -8.59
C PHE A 209 -16.19 6.58 -10.07
N GLU A 210 -16.63 7.57 -10.84
CA GLU A 210 -16.42 7.63 -12.28
C GLU A 210 -15.46 8.75 -12.67
N TYR A 211 -14.56 8.38 -13.59
CA TYR A 211 -13.59 9.25 -14.21
C TYR A 211 -13.78 9.28 -15.72
N VAL A 212 -13.46 10.43 -16.33
CA VAL A 212 -13.34 10.59 -17.78
C VAL A 212 -11.94 11.01 -18.17
N ARG A 213 -11.51 10.65 -19.37
CA ARG A 213 -10.21 11.04 -19.92
C ARG A 213 -10.00 12.56 -19.83
N ASN A 214 -8.82 12.99 -19.42
CA ASN A 214 -8.35 14.36 -19.63
C ASN A 214 -7.76 14.48 -21.05
N GLU A 215 -8.55 14.98 -22.01
CA GLU A 215 -8.09 15.17 -23.39
C GLU A 215 -6.94 16.20 -23.52
N ASP A 216 -6.84 17.13 -22.56
CA ASP A 216 -5.80 18.15 -22.50
C ASP A 216 -4.58 17.74 -21.65
N TYR A 217 -4.49 16.46 -21.28
CA TYR A 217 -3.38 15.96 -20.46
C TYR A 217 -2.02 16.26 -21.11
N TRP A 218 -1.08 16.70 -20.28
CA TRP A 218 0.23 17.15 -20.74
C TRP A 218 1.03 15.99 -21.36
N ARG A 219 0.86 14.76 -20.85
CA ARG A 219 1.48 13.57 -21.41
C ARG A 219 0.63 13.02 -22.56
N LYS A 220 1.01 13.40 -23.78
CA LYS A 220 0.30 13.03 -25.00
C LYS A 220 0.13 11.53 -25.15
N GLY A 221 -1.05 11.11 -25.62
CA GLY A 221 -1.41 9.71 -25.83
C GLY A 221 -1.95 8.98 -24.60
N PHE A 222 -1.92 9.61 -23.41
CA PHE A 222 -2.42 9.03 -22.17
C PHE A 222 -3.63 9.78 -21.61
N PRO A 223 -4.51 9.10 -20.84
CA PRO A 223 -4.63 7.65 -20.74
C PRO A 223 -5.23 7.06 -22.04
N TYR A 224 -5.15 5.73 -22.23
CA TYR A 224 -5.68 5.06 -23.43
C TYR A 224 -7.21 4.93 -23.41
N MET A 225 -7.80 4.70 -22.24
CA MET A 225 -9.24 4.45 -22.05
C MET A 225 -10.04 5.75 -21.98
N ASP A 226 -11.31 5.73 -22.39
CA ASP A 226 -12.22 6.90 -22.33
C ASP A 226 -12.74 7.12 -20.91
N ARG A 227 -13.03 6.01 -20.21
CA ARG A 227 -13.64 6.02 -18.88
C ARG A 227 -12.92 5.03 -17.97
N LEU A 228 -12.76 5.42 -16.72
CA LEU A 228 -12.38 4.56 -15.61
C LEU A 228 -13.53 4.61 -14.61
N ILE A 229 -13.98 3.44 -14.15
CA ILE A 229 -15.00 3.33 -13.11
C ILE A 229 -14.41 2.50 -11.99
N ILE A 230 -14.34 3.07 -10.78
CA ILE A 230 -14.01 2.33 -9.57
C ILE A 230 -15.32 1.92 -8.93
N ARG A 231 -15.65 0.63 -8.98
CA ARG A 231 -16.84 0.06 -8.35
C ARG A 231 -16.52 -0.39 -6.93
N TYR A 232 -17.30 0.09 -5.97
CA TYR A 232 -17.19 -0.27 -4.56
C TYR A 232 -18.11 -1.45 -4.25
N VAL A 233 -17.52 -2.63 -4.08
CA VAL A 233 -18.25 -3.84 -3.66
C VAL A 233 -17.64 -4.28 -2.35
N ARG A 234 -18.45 -4.34 -1.29
CA ARG A 234 -17.96 -4.51 0.08
C ARG A 234 -17.42 -5.91 0.35
N ASP A 235 -18.12 -6.94 -0.10
CA ASP A 235 -17.75 -8.32 0.20
C ASP A 235 -16.84 -8.93 -0.90
N PRO A 236 -15.80 -9.70 -0.52
CA PRO A 236 -14.88 -10.31 -1.48
C PRO A 236 -15.54 -11.30 -2.45
N ALA A 237 -16.61 -12.00 -2.02
CA ALA A 237 -17.29 -13.00 -2.84
C ALA A 237 -18.05 -12.33 -4.00
N GLY A 238 -18.72 -11.20 -3.76
CA GLY A 238 -19.36 -10.38 -4.77
C GLY A 238 -18.35 -9.79 -5.76
N ARG A 239 -17.16 -9.37 -5.30
CA ARG A 239 -16.07 -8.96 -6.20
C ARG A 239 -15.61 -10.10 -7.10
N ALA A 240 -15.45 -11.31 -6.56
CA ALA A 240 -15.08 -12.48 -7.35
C ALA A 240 -16.15 -12.82 -8.39
N ALA A 241 -17.44 -12.83 -8.01
CA ALA A 241 -18.54 -13.09 -8.93
C ALA A 241 -18.62 -12.05 -10.06
N ALA A 242 -18.43 -10.76 -9.75
CA ALA A 242 -18.43 -9.69 -10.73
C ALA A 242 -17.23 -9.76 -11.69
N LEU A 243 -16.05 -10.21 -11.23
CA LEU A 243 -14.92 -10.54 -12.09
C LEU A 243 -15.31 -11.69 -13.04
N GLU A 244 -15.88 -12.79 -12.55
CA GLU A 244 -16.27 -13.92 -13.39
C GLU A 244 -17.32 -13.58 -14.45
N ALA A 245 -18.27 -12.73 -14.09
CA ALA A 245 -19.29 -12.20 -14.99
C ALA A 245 -18.72 -11.22 -16.04
N GLY A 246 -17.46 -10.79 -15.88
CA GLY A 246 -16.81 -9.80 -16.77
C GLY A 246 -17.25 -8.36 -16.52
N GLU A 247 -18.00 -8.10 -15.45
CA GLU A 247 -18.45 -6.76 -15.06
C GLU A 247 -17.29 -5.90 -14.53
N ILE A 248 -16.27 -6.53 -13.95
CA ILE A 248 -15.04 -5.91 -13.46
C ILE A 248 -13.86 -6.52 -14.22
N GLN A 249 -12.92 -5.68 -14.65
CA GLN A 249 -11.74 -6.14 -15.40
C GLN A 249 -10.46 -6.08 -14.58
N ILE A 250 -10.40 -5.21 -13.55
CA ILE A 250 -9.23 -5.08 -12.67
C ILE A 250 -9.65 -5.15 -11.21
N GLY A 251 -8.95 -5.98 -10.43
CA GLY A 251 -8.99 -5.96 -8.97
C GLY A 251 -7.62 -5.66 -8.40
N VAL A 252 -7.52 -4.74 -7.43
CA VAL A 252 -6.26 -4.40 -6.75
C VAL A 252 -6.39 -4.47 -5.23
N PHE A 253 -5.25 -4.52 -4.52
CA PHE A 253 -5.19 -4.44 -3.06
C PHE A 253 -6.12 -5.43 -2.34
N ASN A 254 -5.85 -6.73 -2.46
CA ASN A 254 -6.69 -7.83 -1.94
C ASN A 254 -8.15 -7.79 -2.46
N PRO A 255 -8.36 -7.77 -3.78
CA PRO A 255 -9.69 -7.61 -4.37
C PRO A 255 -10.58 -8.85 -4.17
N VAL A 256 -10.02 -10.02 -3.89
CA VAL A 256 -10.78 -11.27 -3.65
C VAL A 256 -10.10 -12.05 -2.55
N ALA A 257 -10.78 -13.08 -2.02
CA ALA A 257 -10.14 -13.98 -1.07
C ALA A 257 -8.98 -14.74 -1.74
N PRO A 258 -7.88 -15.03 -1.04
CA PRO A 258 -6.74 -15.71 -1.66
C PRO A 258 -7.06 -17.04 -2.37
N PRO A 259 -7.96 -17.92 -1.87
CA PRO A 259 -8.39 -19.11 -2.62
C PRO A 259 -9.02 -18.81 -3.99
N ASP A 260 -9.72 -17.67 -4.11
CA ASP A 260 -10.35 -17.26 -5.36
C ASP A 260 -9.33 -16.81 -6.41
N ILE A 261 -8.15 -16.36 -6.00
CA ILE A 261 -7.07 -15.98 -6.93
C ILE A 261 -6.71 -17.18 -7.80
N LYS A 262 -6.49 -18.36 -7.20
CA LYS A 262 -6.15 -19.58 -7.94
C LYS A 262 -7.30 -20.02 -8.84
N ARG A 263 -8.54 -19.91 -8.37
CA ARG A 263 -9.75 -20.24 -9.13
C ARG A 263 -9.91 -19.35 -10.36
N LEU A 264 -9.86 -18.04 -10.19
CA LEU A 264 -10.00 -17.04 -11.26
C LEU A 264 -8.87 -17.16 -12.29
N THR A 265 -7.62 -17.26 -11.84
CA THR A 265 -6.47 -17.43 -12.75
C THR A 265 -6.45 -18.78 -13.45
N GLY A 266 -6.99 -19.83 -12.82
CA GLY A 266 -7.16 -21.16 -13.41
C GLY A 266 -8.09 -21.17 -14.64
N THR A 267 -8.96 -20.17 -14.80
CA THR A 267 -9.79 -20.02 -16.01
C THR A 267 -9.01 -19.58 -17.25
N GLY A 268 -7.78 -19.06 -17.08
CA GLY A 268 -7.00 -18.44 -18.15
C GLY A 268 -7.45 -17.02 -18.54
N LYS A 269 -8.57 -16.52 -18.00
CA LYS A 269 -9.08 -15.17 -18.28
C LYS A 269 -8.40 -14.07 -17.46
N PHE A 270 -7.85 -14.43 -16.30
CA PHE A 270 -7.26 -13.49 -15.36
C PHE A 270 -5.79 -13.81 -15.11
N VAL A 271 -5.01 -12.76 -14.87
CA VAL A 271 -3.63 -12.86 -14.39
C VAL A 271 -3.57 -12.21 -13.01
N ALA A 272 -2.95 -12.90 -12.05
CA ALA A 272 -2.59 -12.33 -10.77
C ALA A 272 -1.10 -12.00 -10.76
N THR A 273 -0.76 -10.79 -10.32
CA THR A 273 0.64 -10.31 -10.27
C THR A 273 0.84 -9.42 -9.05
N SER A 274 2.02 -9.52 -8.44
CA SER A 274 2.48 -8.61 -7.39
C SER A 274 3.26 -7.40 -7.94
N LYS A 275 3.49 -7.34 -9.26
CA LYS A 275 4.19 -6.22 -9.90
C LYS A 275 3.40 -4.93 -9.70
N GLY A 276 4.08 -3.85 -9.35
CA GLY A 276 3.50 -2.54 -9.07
C GLY A 276 3.18 -2.29 -7.58
N TYR A 277 3.38 -3.29 -6.71
CA TYR A 277 3.19 -3.15 -5.25
C TYR A 277 4.52 -2.97 -4.49
N GLU A 278 5.65 -2.87 -5.17
CA GLU A 278 6.99 -2.76 -4.56
C GLU A 278 7.08 -1.55 -3.62
N GLU A 279 6.41 -0.45 -3.97
CA GLU A 279 6.33 0.81 -3.21
C GLU A 279 4.99 0.97 -2.47
N SER A 280 4.24 -0.12 -2.30
CA SER A 280 2.94 -0.11 -1.62
C SER A 280 2.77 -1.36 -0.75
N VAL A 281 3.85 -1.73 -0.06
CA VAL A 281 3.89 -2.92 0.79
C VAL A 281 3.19 -2.63 2.11
N TRP A 282 2.19 -3.45 2.41
CA TRP A 282 1.59 -3.52 3.74
C TRP A 282 2.39 -4.44 4.66
N SER A 283 2.79 -3.92 5.81
CA SER A 283 3.32 -4.71 6.91
C SER A 283 2.21 -4.96 7.93
N THR A 284 2.16 -6.18 8.48
CA THR A 284 1.42 -6.45 9.71
C THR A 284 2.42 -6.48 10.85
N SER A 285 2.17 -5.70 11.90
CA SER A 285 3.01 -5.59 13.09
C SER A 285 2.35 -6.29 14.28
N MET A 286 3.18 -6.82 15.17
CA MET A 286 2.79 -7.09 16.56
C MET A 286 3.52 -6.06 17.43
N GLU A 287 2.75 -5.24 18.13
CA GLU A 287 3.22 -4.08 18.86
C GLU A 287 3.04 -4.31 20.37
N CYS A 288 4.14 -4.32 21.12
CA CYS A 288 4.07 -4.36 22.58
C CYS A 288 3.96 -2.94 23.13
N ASN A 289 2.96 -2.68 23.97
CA ASN A 289 2.80 -1.38 24.61
C ASN A 289 3.87 -1.17 25.70
N CYS A 290 4.97 -0.52 25.35
CA CYS A 290 6.06 -0.23 26.29
C CYS A 290 5.68 0.75 27.42
N ARG A 291 4.44 1.28 27.45
CA ARG A 291 3.89 2.01 28.60
C ARG A 291 3.49 1.08 29.74
N ASN A 292 3.17 -0.18 29.44
CA ASN A 292 2.92 -1.18 30.46
C ASN A 292 4.27 -1.69 31.03
N PRO A 293 4.50 -1.58 32.36
CA PRO A 293 5.72 -2.06 33.01
C PRO A 293 6.07 -3.53 32.72
N LEU A 294 5.09 -4.37 32.38
CA LEU A 294 5.29 -5.76 31.96
C LEU A 294 6.28 -5.88 30.79
N PHE A 295 6.26 -4.93 29.86
CA PHE A 295 7.14 -4.93 28.68
C PHE A 295 8.42 -4.11 28.87
N ALA A 296 8.73 -3.63 30.09
CA ALA A 296 9.95 -2.87 30.36
C ALA A 296 11.21 -3.69 30.06
N LYS A 297 11.23 -4.96 30.45
CA LYS A 297 12.33 -5.89 30.15
C LYS A 297 12.30 -6.31 28.69
N ARG A 298 13.45 -6.17 27.99
CA ARG A 298 13.57 -6.55 26.58
C ARG A 298 13.31 -8.05 26.37
N GLU A 299 13.65 -8.87 27.36
CA GLU A 299 13.51 -10.32 27.34
C GLU A 299 12.03 -10.72 27.25
N VAL A 300 11.13 -9.98 27.90
CA VAL A 300 9.67 -10.20 27.80
C VAL A 300 9.20 -9.90 26.39
N ARG A 301 9.64 -8.78 25.79
CA ARG A 301 9.28 -8.44 24.39
C ARG A 301 9.82 -9.47 23.40
N GLN A 302 11.07 -9.89 23.56
CA GLN A 302 11.70 -10.93 22.74
C GLN A 302 10.96 -12.27 22.86
N ALA A 303 10.50 -12.64 24.07
CA ALA A 303 9.71 -13.84 24.27
C ALA A 303 8.41 -13.82 23.48
N MET A 304 7.69 -12.67 23.45
CA MET A 304 6.47 -12.54 22.63
C MET A 304 6.77 -12.79 21.15
N PHE A 305 7.87 -12.26 20.63
CA PHE A 305 8.26 -12.46 19.23
C PHE A 305 8.64 -13.90 18.90
N HIS A 306 9.32 -14.59 19.82
CA HIS A 306 9.69 -16.00 19.66
C HIS A 306 8.50 -16.97 19.81
N ALA A 307 7.43 -16.54 20.47
CA ALA A 307 6.21 -17.34 20.65
C ALA A 307 5.30 -17.37 19.41
N VAL A 308 5.59 -16.58 18.37
CA VAL A 308 4.71 -16.42 17.20
C VAL A 308 5.34 -17.02 15.94
N ASP A 309 4.65 -18.01 15.35
CA ASP A 309 5.05 -18.60 14.06
C ASP A 309 4.59 -17.74 12.88
N ARG A 310 5.47 -16.84 12.43
CA ARG A 310 5.24 -15.99 11.25
C ARG A 310 5.13 -16.79 9.95
N ALA A 311 5.79 -17.95 9.84
CA ALA A 311 5.72 -18.79 8.66
C ALA A 311 4.36 -19.48 8.56
N LEU A 312 3.84 -19.95 9.70
CA LEU A 312 2.46 -20.44 9.80
C LEU A 312 1.47 -19.36 9.39
N ILE A 313 1.58 -18.14 9.92
CA ILE A 313 0.71 -17.01 9.54
C ILE A 313 0.75 -16.76 8.03
N ALA A 314 1.95 -16.64 7.44
CA ALA A 314 2.10 -16.42 6.00
C ALA A 314 1.45 -17.53 5.17
N LYS A 315 1.53 -18.78 5.61
CA LYS A 315 0.95 -19.94 4.93
C LYS A 315 -0.57 -20.04 5.10
N THR A 316 -1.10 -19.83 6.30
CA THR A 316 -2.51 -20.15 6.62
C THR A 316 -3.44 -18.96 6.50
N VAL A 317 -2.99 -17.76 6.90
CA VAL A 317 -3.79 -16.53 6.81
C VAL A 317 -3.69 -15.95 5.41
N TYR A 318 -2.46 -15.87 4.89
CA TYR A 318 -2.17 -15.23 3.60
C TYR A 318 -1.95 -16.21 2.45
N TYR A 319 -2.12 -17.53 2.66
CA TYR A 319 -2.04 -18.55 1.59
C TYR A 319 -0.74 -18.51 0.78
N GLY A 320 0.37 -18.08 1.40
CA GLY A 320 1.68 -17.94 0.75
C GLY A 320 1.89 -16.62 0.00
N TYR A 321 0.92 -15.70 0.01
CA TYR A 321 1.04 -14.37 -0.61
C TYR A 321 1.72 -13.32 0.28
N ALA A 322 2.08 -13.68 1.52
CA ALA A 322 2.84 -12.82 2.42
C ALA A 322 4.25 -13.38 2.67
N ARG A 323 5.18 -12.49 3.00
CA ARG A 323 6.53 -12.84 3.46
C ARG A 323 6.62 -12.62 4.97
N PRO A 324 7.22 -13.54 5.75
CA PRO A 324 7.51 -13.29 7.15
C PRO A 324 8.37 -12.02 7.32
N GLY A 325 7.90 -11.08 8.15
CA GLY A 325 8.65 -9.86 8.46
C GLY A 325 9.79 -10.15 9.44
N THR A 326 11.00 -9.70 9.12
CA THR A 326 12.21 -9.85 9.96
C THR A 326 12.75 -8.51 10.47
N SER A 327 12.31 -7.39 9.89
CA SER A 327 12.77 -6.04 10.17
C SER A 327 11.57 -5.09 10.23
N PRO A 328 11.64 -3.96 10.97
CA PRO A 328 10.65 -2.89 10.86
C PRO A 328 10.56 -2.32 9.43
N ILE A 329 11.63 -2.45 8.63
CA ILE A 329 11.66 -2.08 7.22
C ILE A 329 11.42 -3.32 6.36
N PHE A 330 10.43 -3.23 5.47
CA PHE A 330 10.02 -4.33 4.61
C PHE A 330 11.11 -4.73 3.61
N SER A 331 11.24 -6.04 3.35
CA SER A 331 12.32 -6.61 2.52
C SER A 331 12.38 -6.15 1.06
N LEU A 332 11.35 -5.49 0.53
CA LEU A 332 11.38 -4.93 -0.83
C LEU A 332 12.00 -3.53 -0.89
N ASN A 333 12.14 -2.84 0.24
CA ASN A 333 12.85 -1.56 0.32
C ASN A 333 14.36 -1.83 0.29
N LYS A 334 14.98 -1.73 -0.89
CA LYS A 334 16.40 -2.06 -1.04
C LYS A 334 17.34 -1.00 -0.47
N GLU A 335 16.84 0.20 -0.24
CA GLU A 335 17.60 1.34 0.27
C GLU A 335 17.85 1.24 1.77
N PHE A 336 16.86 0.81 2.55
CA PHE A 336 16.93 0.84 4.02
C PHE A 336 16.75 -0.52 4.70
N HIS A 337 16.33 -1.55 3.97
CA HIS A 337 16.21 -2.88 4.57
C HIS A 337 17.59 -3.45 4.88
N THR A 338 17.76 -3.90 6.12
CA THR A 338 18.85 -4.79 6.50
C THR A 338 18.29 -6.11 7.02
N PRO A 339 18.84 -7.27 6.59
CA PRO A 339 18.54 -8.56 7.20
C PRO A 339 19.26 -8.76 8.54
N ASP A 340 20.31 -7.97 8.82
CA ASP A 340 21.08 -8.01 10.07
C ASP A 340 20.29 -7.34 11.20
N THR A 341 19.38 -8.11 11.77
CA THR A 341 18.44 -7.69 12.81
C THR A 341 18.38 -8.76 13.90
N TYR A 342 17.81 -8.39 15.06
CA TYR A 342 17.57 -9.36 16.11
C TYR A 342 16.72 -10.52 15.57
N SER A 343 17.25 -11.74 15.65
CA SER A 343 16.53 -12.93 15.19
C SER A 343 15.27 -13.15 16.03
N THR A 344 14.13 -13.05 15.38
CA THR A 344 12.80 -13.26 15.96
C THR A 344 12.18 -14.59 15.53
N GLN A 345 13.00 -15.57 15.08
CA GLN A 345 12.53 -16.87 14.61
C GLN A 345 11.64 -17.57 15.64
N PHE A 346 10.64 -18.33 15.18
CA PHE A 346 9.74 -19.05 16.06
C PHE A 346 10.50 -20.10 16.90
N ASP A 347 10.49 -19.90 18.22
CA ASP A 347 11.13 -20.78 19.20
C ASP A 347 10.42 -20.65 20.57
N PRO A 348 9.34 -21.41 20.80
CA PRO A 348 8.61 -21.39 22.06
C PRO A 348 9.46 -21.75 23.29
N LYS A 349 10.50 -22.58 23.12
CA LYS A 349 11.40 -22.95 24.23
C LYS A 349 12.25 -21.76 24.64
N LYS A 350 12.83 -21.04 23.68
CA LYS A 350 13.55 -19.80 23.93
C LYS A 350 12.63 -18.72 24.51
N ALA A 351 11.40 -18.60 24.02
CA ALA A 351 10.41 -17.69 24.60
C ALA A 351 10.14 -18.00 26.08
N ALA A 352 9.91 -19.27 26.43
CA ALA A 352 9.72 -19.68 27.82
C ALA A 352 10.95 -19.38 28.70
N ALA A 353 12.15 -19.67 28.20
CA ALA A 353 13.40 -19.40 28.92
C ALA A 353 13.64 -17.90 29.15
N LEU A 354 13.32 -17.06 28.17
CA LEU A 354 13.38 -15.59 28.30
C LEU A 354 12.39 -15.08 29.36
N LEU A 355 11.18 -15.65 29.43
CA LEU A 355 10.20 -15.31 30.45
C LEU A 355 10.66 -15.74 31.85
N ASP A 356 11.25 -16.93 31.98
CA ASP A 356 11.85 -17.41 33.24
C ASP A 356 12.99 -16.49 33.71
N ALA A 357 13.90 -16.12 32.80
CA ALA A 357 15.01 -15.21 33.07
C ALA A 357 14.54 -13.79 33.43
N ALA A 358 13.40 -13.36 32.87
CA ALA A 358 12.76 -12.10 33.22
C ALA A 358 12.03 -12.14 34.58
N GLY A 359 11.97 -13.29 35.25
CA GLY A 359 11.34 -13.48 36.57
C GLY A 359 9.89 -13.94 36.52
N HIS A 360 9.34 -14.20 35.33
CA HIS A 360 7.94 -14.61 35.16
C HIS A 360 7.82 -16.14 35.10
N LYS A 361 8.33 -16.86 36.10
CA LYS A 361 8.41 -18.33 36.07
C LYS A 361 7.05 -19.02 35.91
N ARG A 362 7.01 -20.14 35.19
CA ARG A 362 5.79 -20.95 35.04
C ARG A 362 5.50 -21.67 36.36
N ASN A 363 4.28 -21.54 36.87
CA ASN A 363 3.81 -22.27 38.04
C ASN A 363 2.66 -23.21 37.64
N GLY A 364 3.01 -24.43 37.24
CA GLY A 364 2.04 -25.42 36.78
C GLY A 364 1.21 -24.94 35.60
N LYS A 365 -0.12 -25.00 35.73
CA LYS A 365 -1.09 -24.56 34.71
C LYS A 365 -1.49 -23.09 34.84
N THR A 366 -1.09 -22.40 35.91
CA THR A 366 -1.42 -20.98 36.10
C THR A 366 -0.64 -20.13 35.10
N PRO A 367 -1.29 -19.19 34.39
CA PRO A 367 -0.58 -18.26 33.52
C PRO A 367 0.48 -17.47 34.28
N ARG A 368 1.62 -17.24 33.64
CA ARG A 368 2.71 -16.37 34.14
C ARG A 368 2.19 -14.96 34.39
N PHE A 369 1.31 -14.50 33.50
CA PHE A 369 0.53 -13.26 33.55
C PHE A 369 -0.52 -13.30 32.42
N THR A 370 -1.40 -12.30 32.40
CA THR A 370 -2.41 -12.11 31.34
C THR A 370 -2.14 -10.81 30.60
N VAL A 371 -2.34 -10.82 29.28
CA VAL A 371 -2.26 -9.63 28.41
C VAL A 371 -3.57 -9.39 27.68
N ASN A 372 -3.92 -8.13 27.47
CA ASN A 372 -4.97 -7.70 26.56
C ASN A 372 -4.41 -7.62 25.13
N LEU A 373 -4.82 -8.57 24.29
CA LEU A 373 -4.44 -8.66 22.89
C LEU A 373 -5.53 -8.00 22.02
N LEU A 374 -5.19 -6.92 21.34
CA LEU A 374 -6.10 -6.20 20.45
C LEU A 374 -5.70 -6.46 19.00
N ALA A 375 -6.55 -7.14 18.23
CA ALA A 375 -6.38 -7.25 16.78
C ALA A 375 -7.23 -6.18 16.08
N ALA A 376 -6.57 -5.22 15.43
CA ALA A 376 -7.25 -4.05 14.89
C ALA A 376 -8.21 -4.41 13.74
N GLY A 377 -9.39 -3.80 13.74
CA GLY A 377 -10.47 -4.00 12.75
C GLY A 377 -10.21 -3.37 11.38
N TRP A 378 -8.97 -3.40 10.88
CA TRP A 378 -8.62 -2.92 9.54
C TRP A 378 -9.06 -3.90 8.45
N PHE A 379 -8.77 -5.19 8.68
CA PHE A 379 -8.96 -6.29 7.75
C PHE A 379 -9.37 -7.57 8.51
N ALA A 380 -10.04 -8.51 7.83
CA ALA A 380 -10.48 -9.76 8.43
C ALA A 380 -9.31 -10.66 8.86
N GLU A 381 -8.16 -10.50 8.22
CA GLU A 381 -6.92 -11.23 8.49
C GLU A 381 -6.40 -10.96 9.90
N ASN A 382 -6.57 -9.75 10.45
CA ASN A 382 -6.04 -9.40 11.77
C ASN A 382 -6.66 -10.24 12.88
N GLY A 383 -7.96 -10.54 12.81
CA GLY A 383 -8.61 -11.43 13.78
C GLY A 383 -8.02 -12.85 13.74
N LYS A 384 -7.73 -13.37 12.54
CA LYS A 384 -7.08 -14.69 12.35
C LYS A 384 -5.66 -14.70 12.89
N ILE A 385 -4.90 -13.63 12.66
CA ILE A 385 -3.55 -13.44 13.21
C ILE A 385 -3.61 -13.36 14.73
N GLY A 386 -4.54 -12.59 15.29
CA GLY A 386 -4.76 -12.48 16.73
C GLY A 386 -5.03 -13.83 17.39
N ALA A 387 -5.79 -14.72 16.76
CA ALA A 387 -6.02 -16.07 17.26
C ALA A 387 -4.73 -16.93 17.27
N ILE A 388 -3.90 -16.85 16.23
CA ILE A 388 -2.60 -17.55 16.17
C ILE A 388 -1.64 -16.98 17.23
N VAL A 389 -1.59 -15.66 17.40
CA VAL A 389 -0.77 -15.00 18.41
C VAL A 389 -1.23 -15.41 19.81
N LYS A 390 -2.54 -15.39 20.10
CA LYS A 390 -3.12 -15.87 21.36
C LYS A 390 -2.64 -17.30 21.67
N GLN A 391 -2.78 -18.22 20.71
CA GLN A 391 -2.33 -19.61 20.91
C GLN A 391 -0.83 -19.69 21.23
N GLY A 392 0.01 -18.98 20.47
CA GLY A 392 1.47 -18.98 20.69
C GLY A 392 1.86 -18.43 22.07
N LEU A 393 1.17 -17.39 22.54
CA LEU A 393 1.36 -16.84 23.89
C LEU A 393 0.91 -17.84 24.98
N GLU A 394 -0.21 -18.51 24.80
CA GLU A 394 -0.74 -19.49 25.74
C GLU A 394 0.16 -20.72 25.86
N ASP A 395 0.76 -21.17 24.76
CA ASP A 395 1.72 -22.29 24.74
C ASP A 395 2.93 -22.01 25.66
N VAL A 396 3.41 -20.77 25.70
CA VAL A 396 4.51 -20.34 26.58
C VAL A 396 4.04 -19.92 27.98
N GLY A 397 2.74 -20.02 28.26
CA GLY A 397 2.13 -19.78 29.58
C GLY A 397 1.71 -18.33 29.82
N VAL A 398 1.47 -17.53 28.77
CA VAL A 398 0.93 -16.18 28.87
C VAL A 398 -0.53 -16.20 28.42
N ALA A 399 -1.47 -15.90 29.32
CA ALA A 399 -2.88 -15.81 28.93
C ALA A 399 -3.12 -14.55 28.10
N ALA A 400 -3.97 -14.64 27.07
CA ALA A 400 -4.27 -13.50 26.21
C ALA A 400 -5.79 -13.30 26.01
N ASN A 401 -6.29 -12.13 26.40
CA ASN A 401 -7.66 -11.70 26.15
C ASN A 401 -7.73 -11.06 24.77
N LEU A 402 -8.16 -11.82 23.76
CA LEU A 402 -8.25 -11.33 22.39
C LEU A 402 -9.53 -10.50 22.19
N THR A 403 -9.37 -9.29 21.65
CA THR A 403 -10.47 -8.43 21.19
C THR A 403 -10.27 -8.03 19.73
N VAL A 404 -11.35 -7.94 18.96
CA VAL A 404 -11.35 -7.50 17.56
C VAL A 404 -12.37 -6.38 17.37
N PRO A 405 -12.05 -5.14 17.79
CA PRO A 405 -12.97 -4.01 17.68
C PRO A 405 -13.16 -3.54 16.24
N ASP A 406 -14.19 -2.73 15.99
CA ASP A 406 -14.37 -2.02 14.72
C ASP A 406 -13.24 -0.99 14.46
N ARG A 407 -13.18 -0.44 13.24
CA ARG A 407 -12.12 0.48 12.80
C ARG A 407 -12.01 1.74 13.70
N PRO A 408 -13.07 2.56 13.90
CA PRO A 408 -13.01 3.69 14.84
C PRO A 408 -12.53 3.31 16.25
N THR A 409 -13.08 2.23 16.82
CA THR A 409 -12.70 1.78 18.17
C THR A 409 -11.24 1.32 18.22
N SER A 410 -10.74 0.66 17.17
CA SER A 410 -9.33 0.27 17.03
C SER A 410 -8.40 1.50 17.04
N ILE A 411 -8.74 2.54 16.27
CA ILE A 411 -7.95 3.79 16.21
C ILE A 411 -7.85 4.40 17.60
N LYS A 412 -9.00 4.56 18.28
CA LYS A 412 -9.06 5.18 19.61
C LYS A 412 -8.23 4.39 20.63
N ARG A 413 -8.41 3.07 20.71
CA ARG A 413 -7.72 2.24 21.71
C ARG A 413 -6.21 2.16 21.47
N ILE A 414 -5.76 2.03 20.23
CA ILE A 414 -4.33 1.88 19.92
C ILE A 414 -3.60 3.23 19.96
N TYR A 415 -4.14 4.24 19.27
CA TYR A 415 -3.39 5.48 18.97
C TYR A 415 -3.80 6.68 19.83
N THR A 416 -4.83 6.56 20.67
CA THR A 416 -5.28 7.65 21.57
C THR A 416 -5.21 7.24 23.03
N ASP A 417 -5.94 6.19 23.41
CA ASP A 417 -6.08 5.76 24.80
C ASP A 417 -4.92 4.87 25.27
N TYR A 418 -4.20 4.23 24.34
CA TYR A 418 -3.21 3.19 24.60
C TYR A 418 -3.76 2.02 25.44
N ASP A 419 -5.05 1.70 25.27
CA ASP A 419 -5.77 0.63 25.97
C ASP A 419 -5.56 -0.75 25.31
N PHE A 420 -4.33 -1.23 25.41
CA PHE A 420 -3.89 -2.56 24.97
C PHE A 420 -2.54 -2.92 25.59
N ASP A 421 -2.25 -4.23 25.67
CA ASP A 421 -0.90 -4.71 26.03
C ASP A 421 -0.12 -5.11 24.78
N ILE A 422 -0.77 -5.83 23.88
CA ILE A 422 -0.24 -6.22 22.57
C ILE A 422 -1.27 -5.84 21.51
N ALA A 423 -0.86 -5.15 20.46
CA ALA A 423 -1.71 -4.86 19.31
C ALA A 423 -1.22 -5.60 18.07
N ILE A 424 -2.15 -6.13 17.27
CA ILE A 424 -1.92 -6.50 15.87
C ILE A 424 -2.45 -5.37 15.02
N SER A 425 -1.55 -4.68 14.32
CA SER A 425 -1.90 -3.56 13.45
C SER A 425 -1.26 -3.71 12.07
N ASN A 426 -1.58 -2.77 11.19
CA ASN A 426 -1.01 -2.69 9.85
C ASN A 426 -0.49 -1.28 9.60
N GLN A 427 0.58 -1.21 8.83
CA GLN A 427 1.08 0.04 8.29
C GLN A 427 1.33 -0.13 6.79
N ALA A 428 0.97 0.89 6.02
CA ALA A 428 1.52 1.08 4.68
C ALA A 428 2.89 1.68 4.87
N ASN A 429 3.94 0.97 4.50
CA ASN A 429 5.29 1.45 4.74
C ASN A 429 5.64 2.54 3.71
N PRO A 430 6.01 3.75 4.14
CA PRO A 430 6.52 4.77 3.24
C PRO A 430 7.87 4.35 2.62
N SER A 431 8.27 5.07 1.57
CA SER A 431 9.55 4.91 0.89
C SER A 431 10.75 5.14 1.80
N GLU A 432 10.61 6.02 2.78
CA GLU A 432 11.62 6.38 3.77
C GLU A 432 11.23 5.91 5.17
N PRO A 433 12.20 5.56 6.04
CA PRO A 433 11.94 5.35 7.46
C PRO A 433 11.57 6.70 8.09
N VAL A 434 10.38 6.79 8.70
CA VAL A 434 9.89 7.98 9.42
C VAL A 434 9.86 7.70 10.92
#